data_AF-A0A366W3Q4-F1
#
_entry.id   AF-A0A366W3Q4-F1
#
_cell.length_a   1.000
_cell.length_b   1.000
_cell.length_c   1.000
_cell.angle_alpha   90.00
_cell.angle_beta   90.00
_cell.angle_gamma   90.00
#
_symmetry.space_group_name_H-M   'P 1'
#
loop_
_entity.id
_entity.type
_entity.pdbx_description
1 polymer ?
#
loop_
_entity_poly.entity_id
_entity_poly.type
_entity_poly.pdbx_seq_one_letter_code
_entity_poly.pdbx_strand_id
1 'polypeptide(L)'
;MELKVKKPQHPLKTAGGVSAGAVEASLAKSVRLASIYAFILFWNYIAFCVLTLLSWVAFLISQRASNRFARSAAKRNPKLATPKNIAAILAARAFQPEFCFGARGAAMSRVASARTYLSQIHSGVDPRKPEPGFHPYLFAEAMAHEMGERDDPYVKFLQLGRPDGCWKFPVILGGEVGQTIGDKSDLRAALHVHAYYICQLADILKRLNLNRQRPDLFVSVRNDADAVTAREILMNYAGQVVEVAVFPNVGRDIGPMLTGFGPTLIRDYDVIGHVHTKKSLFSNNDLWVANWVEFTLSNMLGSDLAGPMIDRALTAMVADERVGMVYPEDPHIPGWGQNSDVAEQIAAQLGVGELPSAFNFPVGTMFWARSGALRPFVELGLSWSDYPSEPIATDGTMLHALERLFGAVPTRLGWKTQVTYTPGVHR
;
A
#
# COMPACT_ATOMS: atom_id res chain seq x y z
N MET A 1 -90.05 36.23 -13.76
CA MET A 1 -88.73 35.57 -13.78
C MET A 1 -88.51 35.02 -12.38
N GLU A 2 -88.99 33.79 -12.16
CA GLU A 2 -89.21 33.21 -10.83
C GLU A 2 -88.01 32.39 -10.32
N LEU A 3 -87.85 32.47 -9.00
CA LEU A 3 -87.01 31.73 -8.06
C LEU A 3 -86.71 30.25 -8.37
N LYS A 4 -85.50 29.80 -8.01
CA LYS A 4 -85.32 28.66 -7.08
C LYS A 4 -83.88 28.50 -6.58
N VAL A 5 -83.76 28.57 -5.25
CA VAL A 5 -82.61 28.18 -4.43
C VAL A 5 -82.47 26.65 -4.46
N LYS A 6 -81.26 26.13 -4.71
CA LYS A 6 -80.92 24.69 -4.58
C LYS A 6 -79.92 24.49 -3.44
N LYS A 7 -80.35 23.79 -2.38
CA LYS A 7 -79.48 23.22 -1.33
C LYS A 7 -78.59 22.11 -1.93
N PRO A 8 -77.34 21.95 -1.49
CA PRO A 8 -76.61 20.71 -1.70
C PRO A 8 -77.02 19.68 -0.63
N GLN A 9 -77.52 18.52 -1.06
CA GLN A 9 -77.59 17.31 -0.26
C GLN A 9 -76.32 16.51 -0.52
N HIS A 10 -75.41 16.45 0.46
CA HIS A 10 -74.43 15.37 0.55
C HIS A 10 -74.75 14.54 1.81
N PRO A 11 -75.00 13.23 1.68
CA PRO A 11 -75.13 12.37 2.85
C PRO A 11 -73.76 12.14 3.48
N LEU A 12 -73.65 12.34 4.80
CA LEU A 12 -72.56 11.78 5.60
C LEU A 12 -72.57 10.26 5.41
N LYS A 13 -71.56 9.71 4.72
CA LYS A 13 -71.25 8.28 4.78
C LYS A 13 -70.57 8.01 6.12
N THR A 14 -71.24 7.22 6.93
CA THR A 14 -70.70 6.57 8.12
C THR A 14 -69.46 5.75 7.76
N ALA A 15 -68.40 5.93 8.53
CA ALA A 15 -67.18 5.15 8.43
C ALA A 15 -67.52 3.66 8.68
N GLY A 16 -67.38 2.83 7.65
CA GLY A 16 -67.48 1.39 7.76
C GLY A 16 -66.34 0.87 8.63
N GLY A 17 -66.70 0.15 9.70
CA GLY A 17 -65.75 -0.55 10.55
C GLY A 17 -64.93 -1.53 9.72
N VAL A 18 -63.61 -1.38 9.79
CA VAL A 18 -62.68 -2.42 9.32
C VAL A 18 -62.92 -3.63 10.22
N SER A 19 -63.36 -4.75 9.64
CA SER A 19 -63.58 -5.96 10.41
C SER A 19 -62.25 -6.43 11.03
N ALA A 20 -62.29 -6.86 12.30
CA ALA A 20 -61.10 -7.30 13.04
C ALA A 20 -60.28 -8.35 12.27
N GLY A 21 -60.94 -9.21 11.48
CA GLY A 21 -60.27 -10.22 10.64
C GLY A 21 -59.41 -9.66 9.51
N ALA A 22 -59.71 -8.47 8.97
CA ALA A 22 -58.88 -7.84 7.93
C ALA A 22 -57.59 -7.24 8.51
N VAL A 23 -57.63 -6.76 9.75
CA VAL A 23 -56.46 -6.24 10.48
C VAL A 23 -55.55 -7.39 10.91
N GLU A 24 -56.12 -8.49 11.43
CA GLU A 24 -55.36 -9.70 11.77
C GLU A 24 -54.65 -10.33 10.56
N ALA A 25 -55.32 -10.42 9.41
CA ALA A 25 -54.72 -10.96 8.19
C ALA A 25 -53.56 -10.10 7.66
N SER A 26 -53.67 -8.77 7.77
CA SER A 26 -52.60 -7.83 7.40
C SER A 26 -51.40 -7.91 8.35
N LEU A 27 -51.64 -8.02 9.66
CA LEU A 27 -50.60 -8.21 10.66
C LEU A 27 -49.87 -9.54 10.46
N ALA A 28 -50.60 -10.63 10.25
CA ALA A 28 -50.04 -11.95 10.01
C ALA A 28 -49.16 -11.97 8.75
N LYS A 29 -49.56 -11.27 7.68
CA LYS A 29 -48.77 -11.16 6.44
C LYS A 29 -47.48 -10.34 6.68
N SER A 30 -47.57 -9.25 7.43
CA SER A 30 -46.44 -8.38 7.76
C SER A 30 -45.41 -9.08 8.66
N VAL A 31 -45.86 -9.83 9.67
CA VAL A 31 -45.00 -10.66 10.53
C VAL A 31 -44.31 -11.74 9.70
N ARG A 32 -45.03 -12.40 8.78
CA ARG A 32 -44.46 -13.43 7.91
C ARG A 32 -43.39 -12.88 6.97
N LEU A 33 -43.59 -11.68 6.41
CA LEU A 33 -42.57 -10.98 5.61
C LEU A 33 -41.36 -10.59 6.46
N ALA A 34 -41.56 -10.05 7.65
CA ALA A 34 -40.46 -9.69 8.56
C ALA A 34 -39.61 -10.92 8.95
N SER A 35 -40.25 -12.07 9.19
CA SER A 35 -39.55 -13.34 9.45
C SER A 35 -38.74 -13.83 8.24
N ILE A 36 -39.26 -13.67 7.02
CA ILE A 36 -38.53 -14.03 5.79
C ILE A 36 -37.30 -13.13 5.62
N TYR A 37 -37.45 -11.82 5.82
CA TYR A 37 -36.32 -10.87 5.74
C TYR A 37 -35.27 -11.14 6.81
N ALA A 38 -35.68 -11.41 8.06
CA ALA A 38 -34.75 -11.77 9.14
C ALA A 38 -34.00 -13.06 8.82
N PHE A 39 -34.67 -14.05 8.22
CA PHE A 39 -34.04 -15.30 7.79
C PHE A 39 -33.01 -15.07 6.68
N ILE A 40 -33.33 -14.25 5.67
CA ILE A 40 -32.41 -13.90 4.58
C ILE A 40 -31.18 -13.16 5.12
N LEU A 41 -31.38 -12.18 6.02
CA LEU A 41 -30.29 -11.42 6.63
C LEU A 41 -29.39 -12.33 7.49
N PHE A 42 -29.98 -13.27 8.22
CA PHE A 42 -29.23 -14.24 9.02
C PHE A 42 -28.36 -15.15 8.14
N TRP A 43 -28.90 -15.67 7.03
CA TRP A 43 -28.13 -16.49 6.10
C TRP A 43 -27.05 -15.71 5.35
N ASN A 44 -27.32 -14.45 4.99
CA ASN A 44 -26.31 -13.57 4.41
C ASN A 44 -25.18 -13.26 5.41
N TYR A 45 -25.51 -13.08 6.70
CA TYR A 45 -24.52 -12.90 7.76
C TYR A 45 -23.67 -14.16 7.97
N ILE A 46 -24.29 -15.35 7.97
CA ILE A 46 -23.55 -16.63 8.02
C ILE A 46 -22.65 -16.78 6.80
N ALA A 47 -23.15 -16.52 5.60
CA ALA A 47 -22.36 -16.58 4.36
C ALA A 47 -21.18 -15.60 4.41
N PHE A 48 -21.39 -14.38 4.91
CA PHE A 48 -20.33 -13.39 5.11
C PHE A 48 -19.27 -13.90 6.08
N CYS A 49 -19.66 -14.42 7.26
CA CYS A 49 -18.76 -14.99 8.26
C CYS A 49 -17.97 -16.20 7.73
N VAL A 50 -18.62 -17.09 6.98
CA VAL A 50 -17.98 -18.24 6.35
C VAL A 50 -16.98 -17.79 5.28
N LEU A 51 -17.34 -16.81 4.44
CA LEU A 51 -16.43 -16.24 3.45
C LEU A 51 -15.25 -15.49 4.08
N THR A 52 -15.45 -14.77 5.19
CA THR A 52 -14.34 -14.13 5.93
C THR A 52 -13.43 -15.17 6.57
N LEU A 53 -13.99 -16.24 7.15
CA LEU A 53 -13.22 -17.34 7.73
C LEU A 53 -12.44 -18.09 6.65
N LEU A 54 -13.07 -18.39 5.51
CA LEU A 54 -12.43 -19.02 4.36
C LEU A 54 -11.34 -18.12 3.75
N SER A 55 -11.53 -16.81 3.72
CA SER A 55 -10.51 -15.85 3.29
C SER A 55 -9.33 -15.80 4.26
N TRP A 56 -9.59 -15.84 5.57
CA TRP A 56 -8.55 -15.96 6.61
C TRP A 56 -7.79 -17.29 6.53
N VAL A 57 -8.51 -18.39 6.30
CA VAL A 57 -7.91 -19.72 6.13
C VAL A 57 -7.13 -19.79 4.81
N ALA A 58 -7.64 -19.21 3.72
CA ALA A 58 -6.93 -19.10 2.45
C ALA A 58 -5.70 -18.19 2.55
N PHE A 59 -5.76 -17.11 3.33
CA PHE A 59 -4.60 -16.27 3.66
C PHE A 59 -3.55 -17.06 4.45
N LEU A 60 -3.96 -17.82 5.46
CA LEU A 60 -3.09 -18.71 6.24
C LEU A 60 -2.51 -19.86 5.39
N ILE A 61 -3.28 -20.41 4.44
CA ILE A 61 -2.86 -21.46 3.51
C ILE A 61 -1.96 -20.91 2.41
N SER A 62 -2.22 -19.70 1.91
CA SER A 62 -1.39 -18.99 0.93
C SER A 62 -0.04 -18.59 1.54
N GLN A 63 -0.03 -18.04 2.75
CA GLN A 63 1.19 -17.86 3.52
C GLN A 63 1.93 -19.19 3.73
N ARG A 64 1.21 -20.30 3.87
CA ARG A 64 1.80 -21.64 3.97
C ARG A 64 2.32 -22.20 2.64
N ALA A 65 1.81 -21.76 1.48
CA ALA A 65 2.20 -22.21 0.15
C ALA A 65 3.40 -21.42 -0.41
N SER A 66 3.46 -20.11 -0.16
CA SER A 66 4.61 -19.24 -0.51
C SER A 66 5.87 -19.50 0.34
N ASN A 67 5.75 -20.31 1.39
CA ASN A 67 6.79 -20.55 2.41
C ASN A 67 7.49 -21.91 2.25
N ARG A 68 7.98 -22.25 1.06
CA ARG A 68 8.92 -23.39 0.93
C ARG A 68 10.17 -23.19 1.81
N PHE A 69 10.60 -21.94 2.01
CA PHE A 69 11.68 -21.60 2.95
C PHE A 69 11.24 -21.62 4.43
N ALA A 70 10.12 -20.97 4.80
CA ALA A 70 9.72 -20.94 6.22
C ALA A 70 9.29 -22.32 6.76
N ARG A 71 8.80 -23.24 5.91
CA ARG A 71 8.48 -24.62 6.33
C ARG A 71 9.70 -25.50 6.55
N SER A 72 10.82 -25.23 5.88
CA SER A 72 12.09 -25.88 6.15
C SER A 72 12.67 -25.43 7.50
N ALA A 73 12.57 -24.11 7.79
CA ALA A 73 13.04 -23.51 9.04
C ALA A 73 12.15 -23.82 10.27
N ALA A 74 10.81 -23.79 10.13
CA ALA A 74 9.88 -23.95 11.26
C ALA A 74 9.74 -25.40 11.77
N LYS A 75 10.18 -26.41 11.01
CA LYS A 75 10.12 -27.83 11.41
C LYS A 75 11.30 -28.30 12.26
N ARG A 76 12.28 -27.44 12.56
CA ARG A 76 13.48 -27.79 13.35
C ARG A 76 13.62 -26.82 14.53
N ASN A 77 13.10 -27.21 15.69
CA ASN A 77 13.14 -26.40 16.91
C ASN A 77 14.51 -26.57 17.61
N PRO A 78 15.31 -25.50 17.69
CA PRO A 78 15.34 -24.74 18.95
C PRO A 78 14.91 -23.27 18.75
N LYS A 79 14.19 -22.72 19.74
CA LYS A 79 13.81 -21.29 19.79
C LYS A 79 15.05 -20.41 19.55
N LEU A 80 15.10 -19.67 18.44
CA LEU A 80 16.19 -18.74 18.11
C LEU A 80 16.34 -17.58 19.12
N ALA A 81 15.34 -17.36 19.97
CA ALA A 81 15.36 -16.38 21.07
C ALA A 81 16.21 -16.85 22.28
N THR A 82 17.43 -17.33 22.02
CA THR A 82 18.39 -17.70 23.07
C THR A 82 18.99 -16.45 23.74
N PRO A 83 19.49 -16.55 24.98
CA PRO A 83 20.20 -15.43 25.62
C PRO A 83 21.36 -14.89 24.79
N LYS A 84 22.10 -15.76 24.09
CA LYS A 84 23.21 -15.38 23.20
C LYS A 84 22.74 -14.51 22.03
N ASN A 85 21.67 -14.91 21.35
CA ASN A 85 21.14 -14.18 20.19
C ASN A 85 20.53 -12.85 20.61
N ILE A 86 19.81 -12.82 21.74
CA ILE A 86 19.30 -11.58 22.32
C ILE A 86 20.46 -10.64 22.67
N ALA A 87 21.51 -11.13 23.33
CA ALA A 87 22.67 -10.33 23.67
C ALA A 87 23.37 -9.75 22.42
N ALA A 88 23.49 -10.53 21.35
CA ALA A 88 24.06 -10.04 20.08
C ALA A 88 23.25 -8.89 19.48
N ILE A 89 21.91 -8.99 19.45
CA ILE A 89 21.03 -7.91 18.97
C ILE A 89 21.12 -6.68 19.88
N LEU A 90 21.17 -6.87 21.19
CA LEU A 90 21.24 -5.75 22.14
C LEU A 90 22.57 -5.00 22.09
N ALA A 91 23.67 -5.71 21.81
CA ALA A 91 24.97 -5.10 21.58
C ALA A 91 24.98 -4.23 20.31
N ALA A 92 24.15 -4.56 19.32
CA ALA A 92 23.98 -3.75 18.12
C ALA A 92 23.07 -2.53 18.39
N ARG A 93 23.65 -1.33 18.32
CA ARG A 93 22.89 -0.07 18.38
C ARG A 93 21.89 0.09 17.22
N ALA A 94 22.14 -0.61 16.12
CA ALA A 94 21.39 -0.48 14.88
C ALA A 94 20.00 -1.14 14.92
N PHE A 95 19.75 -2.09 15.84
CA PHE A 95 18.40 -2.65 16.05
C PHE A 95 17.44 -1.55 16.53
N GLN A 96 16.36 -1.34 15.78
CA GLN A 96 15.37 -0.29 16.00
C GLN A 96 13.98 -0.88 16.26
N PRO A 97 13.59 -1.07 17.53
CA PRO A 97 12.27 -1.59 17.89
C PRO A 97 11.09 -0.80 17.31
N GLU A 98 11.19 0.53 17.29
CA GLU A 98 10.14 1.40 16.76
C GLU A 98 9.95 1.21 15.26
N PHE A 99 11.02 1.08 14.48
CA PHE A 99 10.89 0.69 13.07
C PHE A 99 10.24 -0.69 12.94
N CYS A 100 10.73 -1.67 13.70
CA CYS A 100 10.30 -3.07 13.60
C CYS A 100 8.81 -3.27 13.95
N PHE A 101 8.28 -2.53 14.94
CA PHE A 101 6.94 -2.76 15.52
C PHE A 101 6.08 -1.49 15.71
N GLY A 102 6.47 -0.36 15.12
CA GLY A 102 5.79 0.93 15.30
C GLY A 102 5.71 1.38 16.77
N ALA A 103 4.59 2.01 17.14
CA ALA A 103 4.30 2.47 18.49
C ALA A 103 4.44 1.37 19.57
N ARG A 104 4.09 0.11 19.24
CA ARG A 104 4.28 -1.02 20.15
C ARG A 104 5.77 -1.23 20.44
N GLY A 105 6.62 -1.08 19.44
CA GLY A 105 8.07 -1.19 19.57
C GLY A 105 8.67 -0.11 20.45
N ALA A 106 8.16 1.12 20.35
CA ALA A 106 8.57 2.24 21.21
C ALA A 106 8.19 2.00 22.69
N ALA A 107 7.06 1.33 22.95
CA ALA A 107 6.61 1.00 24.30
C ALA A 107 7.31 -0.24 24.91
N MET A 108 7.88 -1.12 24.08
CA MET A 108 8.53 -2.36 24.53
C MET A 108 9.99 -2.12 24.95
N SER A 109 10.45 -2.85 25.96
CA SER A 109 11.88 -2.88 26.29
C SER A 109 12.69 -3.50 25.14
N ARG A 110 13.94 -3.03 24.93
CA ARG A 110 14.81 -3.58 23.86
C ARG A 110 14.96 -5.11 23.94
N VAL A 111 15.01 -5.67 25.16
CA VAL A 111 15.09 -7.11 25.41
C VAL A 111 13.83 -7.82 24.92
N ALA A 112 12.64 -7.29 25.24
CA ALA A 112 11.38 -7.85 24.79
C ALA A 112 11.27 -7.75 23.26
N SER A 113 11.65 -6.62 22.67
CA SER A 113 11.62 -6.40 21.22
C SER A 113 12.55 -7.37 20.48
N ALA A 114 13.79 -7.57 20.96
CA ALA A 114 14.71 -8.54 20.36
C ALA A 114 14.17 -9.98 20.42
N ARG A 115 13.56 -10.36 21.56
CA ARG A 115 12.92 -11.67 21.72
C ARG A 115 11.73 -11.85 20.76
N THR A 116 10.89 -10.84 20.61
CA THR A 116 9.74 -10.87 19.70
C THR A 116 10.20 -10.96 18.25
N TYR A 117 11.19 -10.16 17.84
CA TYR A 117 11.80 -10.22 16.52
C TYR A 117 12.30 -11.63 16.18
N LEU A 118 13.13 -12.21 17.05
CA LEU A 118 13.68 -13.57 16.86
C LEU A 118 12.56 -14.63 16.76
N SER A 119 11.47 -14.45 17.51
CA SER A 119 10.32 -15.36 17.44
C SER A 119 9.56 -15.25 16.11
N GLN A 120 9.36 -14.04 15.59
CA GLN A 120 8.62 -13.82 14.34
C GLN A 120 9.42 -14.29 13.12
N ILE A 121 10.71 -13.96 13.05
CA ILE A 121 11.60 -14.47 12.01
C ILE A 121 11.64 -16.00 12.01
N HIS A 122 11.79 -16.62 13.19
CA HIS A 122 11.83 -18.08 13.29
C HIS A 122 10.53 -18.75 12.86
N SER A 123 9.38 -18.22 13.30
CA SER A 123 8.07 -18.81 13.00
C SER A 123 7.60 -18.54 11.57
N GLY A 124 8.16 -17.52 10.91
CA GLY A 124 7.66 -16.99 9.65
C GLY A 124 6.29 -16.31 9.77
N VAL A 125 5.77 -16.14 10.99
CA VAL A 125 4.51 -15.44 11.26
C VAL A 125 4.81 -13.97 11.51
N ASP A 126 4.34 -13.11 10.61
CA ASP A 126 4.57 -11.66 10.64
C ASP A 126 6.06 -11.28 10.77
N PRO A 127 6.95 -11.81 9.89
CA PRO A 127 8.37 -11.52 9.95
C PRO A 127 8.63 -10.03 9.70
N ARG A 128 9.58 -9.48 10.47
CA ARG A 128 9.91 -8.06 10.46
C ARG A 128 11.35 -7.81 10.08
N LYS A 129 11.64 -6.63 9.53
CA LYS A 129 13.00 -6.13 9.38
C LYS A 129 13.45 -5.51 10.71
N PRO A 130 14.67 -5.82 11.17
CA PRO A 130 15.17 -5.39 12.48
C PRO A 130 15.63 -3.91 12.50
N GLU A 131 15.95 -3.36 11.33
CA GLU A 131 16.44 -2.00 11.14
C GLU A 131 16.12 -1.51 9.70
N PRO A 132 15.99 -0.18 9.49
CA PRO A 132 15.81 0.37 8.16
C PRO A 132 16.95 -0.02 7.22
N GLY A 133 16.61 -0.41 5.99
CA GLY A 133 17.59 -0.72 4.94
C GLY A 133 18.25 -2.09 5.06
N PHE A 134 17.88 -2.96 6.00
CA PHE A 134 18.35 -4.35 6.04
C PHE A 134 17.20 -5.34 5.81
N HIS A 135 17.39 -6.25 4.85
CA HIS A 135 16.43 -7.31 4.55
C HIS A 135 16.96 -8.69 4.99
N PRO A 136 16.41 -9.31 6.05
CA PRO A 136 16.96 -10.53 6.61
C PRO A 136 16.84 -11.74 5.67
N TYR A 137 15.77 -11.87 4.88
CA TYR A 137 15.65 -13.01 3.96
C TYR A 137 16.56 -12.90 2.73
N LEU A 138 16.77 -11.71 2.16
CA LEU A 138 17.79 -11.52 1.12
C LEU A 138 19.19 -11.88 1.64
N PHE A 139 19.50 -11.52 2.89
CA PHE A 139 20.76 -11.93 3.51
C PHE A 139 20.83 -13.46 3.66
N ALA A 140 19.74 -14.07 4.13
CA ALA A 140 19.69 -15.51 4.31
C ALA A 140 19.85 -16.30 3.01
N GLU A 141 19.23 -15.82 1.92
CA GLU A 141 19.34 -16.43 0.60
C GLU A 141 20.77 -16.32 0.05
N ALA A 142 21.39 -15.14 0.14
CA ALA A 142 22.75 -14.94 -0.35
C ALA A 142 23.80 -15.71 0.48
N MET A 143 23.57 -15.87 1.78
CA MET A 143 24.46 -16.55 2.72
C MET A 143 24.07 -18.01 2.97
N ALA A 144 23.19 -18.61 2.15
CA ALA A 144 22.62 -19.93 2.41
C ALA A 144 23.66 -21.04 2.65
N HIS A 145 24.83 -20.95 2.00
CA HIS A 145 25.92 -21.90 2.16
C HIS A 145 26.75 -21.72 3.45
N GLU A 146 26.67 -20.55 4.09
CA GLU A 146 27.36 -20.22 5.34
C GLU A 146 26.44 -20.20 6.57
N MET A 147 25.13 -20.28 6.34
CA MET A 147 24.12 -20.29 7.40
C MET A 147 23.83 -21.70 7.89
N GLY A 148 24.04 -21.91 9.19
CA GLY A 148 23.55 -23.11 9.86
C GLY A 148 22.03 -23.07 10.06
N GLU A 149 21.42 -24.24 10.25
CA GLU A 149 19.98 -24.37 10.48
C GLU A 149 19.45 -23.63 11.72
N ARG A 150 20.36 -23.23 12.62
CA ARG A 150 20.06 -22.52 13.87
C ARG A 150 20.53 -21.06 13.85
N ASP A 151 21.00 -20.57 12.72
CA ASP A 151 21.45 -19.19 12.59
C ASP A 151 20.25 -18.28 12.30
N ASP A 152 20.10 -17.22 13.10
CA ASP A 152 19.22 -16.11 12.74
C ASP A 152 19.96 -15.19 11.76
N PRO A 153 19.34 -14.79 10.64
CA PRO A 153 20.01 -14.00 9.61
C PRO A 153 20.55 -12.66 10.13
N TYR A 154 19.82 -11.97 11.01
CA TYR A 154 20.28 -10.70 11.53
C TYR A 154 21.40 -10.88 12.56
N VAL A 155 21.30 -11.89 13.43
CA VAL A 155 22.39 -12.23 14.36
C VAL A 155 23.67 -12.58 13.60
N LYS A 156 23.57 -13.40 12.54
CA LYS A 156 24.71 -13.76 11.69
C LYS A 156 25.28 -12.54 10.98
N PHE A 157 24.43 -11.69 10.40
CA PHE A 157 24.84 -10.42 9.79
C PHE A 157 25.62 -9.52 10.76
N LEU A 158 25.17 -9.42 12.02
CA LEU A 158 25.88 -8.68 13.07
C LEU A 158 27.23 -9.32 13.43
N GLN A 159 27.28 -10.65 13.55
CA GLN A 159 28.51 -11.40 13.85
C GLN A 159 29.58 -11.26 12.77
N LEU A 160 29.16 -11.17 11.50
CA LEU A 160 30.06 -10.95 10.36
C LEU A 160 30.48 -9.48 10.19
N GLY A 161 30.11 -8.58 11.11
CA GLY A 161 30.50 -7.18 11.03
C GLY A 161 29.68 -6.36 10.03
N ARG A 162 28.43 -6.76 9.77
CA ARG A 162 27.47 -6.05 8.91
C ARG A 162 27.93 -5.87 7.45
N PRO A 163 28.29 -6.96 6.75
CA PRO A 163 28.84 -6.90 5.39
C PRO A 163 27.89 -6.23 4.39
N ASP A 164 28.46 -5.57 3.39
CA ASP A 164 27.71 -5.03 2.26
C ASP A 164 27.23 -6.14 1.32
N GLY A 165 26.06 -5.95 0.71
CA GLY A 165 25.46 -6.92 -0.21
C GLY A 165 24.05 -6.52 -0.64
N CYS A 166 23.39 -7.36 -1.44
CA CYS A 166 22.05 -7.12 -1.99
C CYS A 166 20.93 -7.04 -0.94
N TRP A 167 21.23 -7.41 0.30
CA TRP A 167 20.33 -7.31 1.46
C TRP A 167 20.37 -5.93 2.14
N LYS A 168 21.28 -5.03 1.73
CA LYS A 168 21.36 -3.65 2.23
C LYS A 168 20.86 -2.66 1.20
N PHE A 169 19.92 -1.81 1.63
CA PHE A 169 19.35 -0.72 0.86
C PHE A 169 19.79 0.59 1.50
N PRO A 170 20.42 1.52 0.75
CA PRO A 170 20.70 2.85 1.27
C PRO A 170 19.42 3.53 1.74
N VAL A 171 19.48 4.16 2.91
CA VAL A 171 18.33 4.77 3.56
C VAL A 171 18.41 6.29 3.42
N ILE A 172 17.42 6.88 2.76
CA ILE A 172 17.21 8.32 2.71
C ILE A 172 16.40 8.69 3.96
N LEU A 173 17.05 9.37 4.89
CA LEU A 173 16.43 9.70 6.18
C LEU A 173 15.54 10.93 6.08
N GLY A 174 14.34 10.83 6.65
CA GLY A 174 13.46 11.94 7.01
C GLY A 174 13.92 12.61 8.32
N GLY A 175 13.43 13.83 8.58
CA GLY A 175 13.74 14.58 9.81
C GLY A 175 13.72 16.10 9.59
N GLU A 176 13.77 16.87 10.67
CA GLU A 176 13.55 18.33 10.67
C GLU A 176 14.41 19.11 9.66
N VAL A 177 13.85 20.25 9.23
CA VAL A 177 14.40 21.16 8.22
C VAL A 177 15.62 21.90 8.78
N GLY A 178 16.79 21.28 8.66
CA GLY A 178 18.08 21.88 9.02
C GLY A 178 19.30 21.19 8.44
N GLN A 179 19.15 20.00 7.85
CA GLN A 179 20.22 19.35 7.07
C GLN A 179 20.16 19.83 5.63
N THR A 180 21.32 20.23 5.10
CA THR A 180 21.52 20.83 3.77
C THR A 180 20.75 20.05 2.71
N ILE A 181 19.70 20.69 2.21
CA ILE A 181 19.01 20.27 0.99
C ILE A 181 19.94 20.70 -0.15
N GLY A 182 20.35 19.76 -1.00
CA GLY A 182 21.15 20.08 -2.18
C GLY A 182 20.49 21.15 -3.05
N ASP A 183 21.24 21.73 -3.98
CA ASP A 183 20.68 22.67 -4.93
C ASP A 183 19.53 22.06 -5.75
N LYS A 184 18.73 22.92 -6.39
CA LYS A 184 17.67 22.45 -7.31
C LYS A 184 18.31 21.52 -8.35
N SER A 185 17.61 20.43 -8.66
CA SER A 185 18.11 19.39 -9.55
C SER A 185 17.74 19.76 -10.97
N ASP A 186 18.62 19.46 -11.91
CA ASP A 186 18.36 19.63 -13.34
C ASP A 186 17.55 18.45 -13.93
N LEU A 187 17.22 17.42 -13.14
CA LEU A 187 16.38 16.32 -13.58
C LEU A 187 14.97 16.83 -13.90
N ARG A 188 14.44 16.46 -15.07
CA ARG A 188 13.03 16.65 -15.39
C ARG A 188 12.21 15.64 -14.59
N ALA A 189 11.58 16.12 -13.54
CA ALA A 189 10.77 15.29 -12.64
C ALA A 189 9.27 15.53 -12.87
N ALA A 190 8.51 14.45 -13.06
CA ALA A 190 7.05 14.47 -13.02
C ALA A 190 6.53 13.75 -11.78
N LEU A 191 5.35 14.14 -11.30
CA LEU A 191 4.63 13.43 -10.25
C LEU A 191 3.21 13.13 -10.72
N HIS A 192 2.90 11.84 -10.85
CA HIS A 192 1.54 11.36 -11.04
C HIS A 192 0.83 11.24 -9.68
N VAL A 193 -0.23 12.04 -9.50
CA VAL A 193 -1.12 11.97 -8.33
C VAL A 193 -2.45 11.33 -8.75
N HIS A 194 -2.73 10.13 -8.23
CA HIS A 194 -4.05 9.51 -8.39
C HIS A 194 -5.00 9.95 -7.27
N ALA A 195 -5.77 11.00 -7.55
CA ALA A 195 -6.69 11.65 -6.63
C ALA A 195 -8.10 11.05 -6.69
N TYR A 196 -8.22 9.73 -6.51
CA TYR A 196 -9.52 9.03 -6.41
C TYR A 196 -10.42 9.61 -5.32
N TYR A 197 -9.85 9.94 -4.15
CA TYR A 197 -10.52 10.65 -3.07
C TYR A 197 -10.09 12.12 -3.09
N ILE A 198 -10.79 12.92 -3.89
CA ILE A 198 -10.46 14.32 -4.17
C ILE A 198 -10.24 15.18 -2.92
N CYS A 199 -10.96 14.89 -1.82
CA CYS A 199 -10.84 15.63 -0.56
C CYS A 199 -9.45 15.52 0.11
N GLN A 200 -8.61 14.55 -0.29
CA GLN A 200 -7.25 14.38 0.22
C GLN A 200 -6.19 15.12 -0.62
N LEU A 201 -6.54 15.64 -1.80
CA LEU A 201 -5.59 16.32 -2.67
C LEU A 201 -5.00 17.58 -2.03
N ALA A 202 -5.77 18.28 -1.18
CA ALA A 202 -5.29 19.45 -0.45
C ALA A 202 -4.14 19.11 0.52
N ASP A 203 -4.16 17.93 1.16
CA ASP A 203 -3.04 17.47 2.00
C ASP A 203 -1.79 17.17 1.16
N ILE A 204 -1.97 16.53 0.01
CA ILE A 204 -0.87 16.31 -0.96
C ILE A 204 -0.24 17.65 -1.38
N LEU A 205 -1.05 18.66 -1.69
CA LEU A 205 -0.57 20.01 -2.03
C LEU A 205 0.20 20.65 -0.87
N LYS A 206 -0.28 20.53 0.38
CA LYS A 206 0.45 21.01 1.56
C LYS A 206 1.85 20.40 1.61
N ARG A 207 1.98 19.09 1.40
CA ARG A 207 3.27 18.37 1.43
C ARG A 207 4.18 18.77 0.27
N LEU A 208 3.63 18.93 -0.93
CA LEU A 208 4.37 19.43 -2.09
C LEU A 208 5.01 20.79 -1.80
N ASN A 209 4.30 21.68 -1.12
CA ASN A 209 4.77 23.02 -0.79
C ASN A 209 5.89 23.07 0.26
N LEU A 210 6.19 21.97 0.97
CA LEU A 210 7.34 21.87 1.88
C LEU A 210 8.68 21.81 1.14
N ASN A 211 8.66 21.35 -0.12
CA ASN A 211 9.86 21.05 -0.89
C ASN A 211 10.39 22.33 -1.58
N ARG A 212 11.59 22.28 -2.16
CA ARG A 212 12.07 23.28 -3.15
C ARG A 212 11.85 22.80 -4.58
N GLN A 213 11.97 21.49 -4.79
CA GLN A 213 11.64 20.85 -6.06
C GLN A 213 10.14 20.94 -6.33
N ARG A 214 9.80 21.23 -7.58
CA ARG A 214 8.42 21.40 -8.04
C ARG A 214 8.25 20.51 -9.28
N PRO A 215 8.02 19.19 -9.11
CA PRO A 215 7.80 18.31 -10.25
C PRO A 215 6.56 18.74 -11.03
N ASP A 216 6.54 18.44 -12.31
CA ASP A 216 5.38 18.66 -13.17
C ASP A 216 4.27 17.68 -12.77
N LEU A 217 3.07 18.18 -12.51
CA LEU A 217 1.96 17.37 -12.02
C LEU A 217 1.10 16.82 -13.14
N PHE A 218 0.87 15.52 -13.07
CA PHE A 218 -0.17 14.80 -13.80
C PHE A 218 -1.15 14.25 -12.79
N VAL A 219 -2.43 14.65 -12.87
CA VAL A 219 -3.41 14.32 -11.85
C VAL A 219 -4.54 13.53 -12.48
N SER A 220 -4.74 12.30 -12.01
CA SER A 220 -5.89 11.49 -12.41
C SER A 220 -7.00 11.58 -11.37
N VAL A 221 -8.23 11.74 -11.85
CA VAL A 221 -9.44 11.85 -11.03
C VAL A 221 -10.53 10.94 -11.58
N ARG A 222 -11.60 10.77 -10.80
CA ARG A 222 -12.68 9.82 -11.08
C ARG A 222 -13.76 10.33 -12.04
N ASN A 223 -13.99 11.65 -12.09
CA ASN A 223 -15.04 12.27 -12.92
C ASN A 223 -14.75 13.76 -13.13
N ASP A 224 -15.54 14.41 -14.00
CA ASP A 224 -15.36 15.82 -14.37
C ASP A 224 -15.52 16.79 -13.20
N ALA A 225 -16.41 16.50 -12.24
CA ALA A 225 -16.59 17.34 -11.05
C ALA A 225 -15.35 17.29 -10.14
N ASP A 226 -14.79 16.10 -9.95
CA ASP A 226 -13.51 15.93 -9.24
C ASP A 226 -12.37 16.62 -10.01
N ALA A 227 -12.41 16.70 -11.35
CA ALA A 227 -11.43 17.41 -12.17
C ALA A 227 -11.47 18.93 -11.98
N VAL A 228 -12.68 19.51 -11.90
CA VAL A 228 -12.85 20.94 -11.59
C VAL A 228 -12.28 21.25 -10.21
N THR A 229 -12.68 20.45 -9.20
CA THR A 229 -12.21 20.59 -7.82
C THR A 229 -10.68 20.45 -7.74
N ALA A 230 -10.09 19.51 -8.47
CA ALA A 230 -8.64 19.32 -8.51
C ALA A 230 -7.92 20.57 -9.05
N ARG A 231 -8.42 21.15 -10.15
CA ARG A 231 -7.83 22.38 -10.71
C ARG A 231 -7.89 23.54 -9.72
N GLU A 232 -9.02 23.72 -9.03
CA GLU A 232 -9.17 24.75 -8.00
C GLU A 232 -8.17 24.58 -6.85
N ILE A 233 -8.04 23.37 -6.31
CA ILE A 233 -7.07 23.06 -5.24
C ILE A 233 -5.66 23.38 -5.72
N LEU A 234 -5.31 22.96 -6.94
CA LEU A 234 -3.95 23.05 -7.48
C LEU A 234 -3.58 24.44 -8.01
N MET A 235 -4.49 25.43 -8.00
CA MET A 235 -4.14 26.83 -8.31
C MET A 235 -3.03 27.38 -7.40
N ASN A 236 -2.92 26.84 -6.19
CA ASN A 236 -1.89 27.24 -5.21
C ASN A 236 -0.61 26.39 -5.30
N TYR A 237 -0.47 25.56 -6.34
CA TYR A 237 0.78 24.87 -6.60
C TYR A 237 1.75 25.80 -7.33
N ALA A 238 2.94 26.00 -6.76
CA ALA A 238 3.94 26.89 -7.34
C ALA A 238 4.68 26.30 -8.56
N GLY A 239 4.50 25.00 -8.84
CA GLY A 239 5.04 24.33 -10.02
C GLY A 239 4.01 24.27 -11.16
N GLN A 240 4.32 23.46 -12.18
CA GLN A 240 3.43 23.29 -13.32
C GLN A 240 2.44 22.14 -13.08
N VAL A 241 1.16 22.39 -13.36
CA VAL A 241 0.15 21.34 -13.53
C VAL A 241 0.01 21.10 -15.03
N VAL A 242 0.55 20.00 -15.52
CA VAL A 242 0.56 19.69 -16.96
C VAL A 242 -0.81 19.18 -17.39
N GLU A 243 -1.39 18.26 -16.61
CA GLU A 243 -2.66 17.65 -16.98
C GLU A 243 -3.48 17.23 -15.76
N VAL A 244 -4.79 17.47 -15.83
CA VAL A 244 -5.79 16.88 -14.95
C VAL A 244 -6.77 16.10 -15.82
N ALA A 245 -6.76 14.78 -15.72
CA ALA A 245 -7.50 13.87 -16.60
C ALA A 245 -8.45 12.96 -15.81
N VAL A 246 -9.58 12.63 -16.45
CA VAL A 246 -10.55 11.65 -15.95
C VAL A 246 -10.25 10.32 -16.62
N PHE A 247 -10.11 9.26 -15.81
CA PHE A 247 -9.92 7.89 -16.30
C PHE A 247 -11.03 6.97 -15.80
N PRO A 248 -11.29 5.85 -16.51
CA PRO A 248 -12.22 4.84 -16.01
C PRO A 248 -11.73 4.29 -14.66
N ASN A 249 -12.67 3.90 -13.80
CA ASN A 249 -12.35 3.27 -12.51
C ASN A 249 -11.95 1.80 -12.69
N VAL A 250 -10.85 1.58 -13.41
CA VAL A 250 -10.31 0.28 -13.80
C VAL A 250 -8.80 0.31 -13.61
N GLY A 251 -8.23 -0.74 -13.02
CA GLY A 251 -6.80 -0.80 -12.70
C GLY A 251 -6.37 0.04 -11.50
N ARG A 252 -7.31 0.63 -10.74
CA ARG A 252 -7.07 1.48 -9.55
C ARG A 252 -6.06 2.60 -9.84
N ASP A 253 -5.01 2.75 -9.04
CA ASP A 253 -3.92 3.72 -9.23
C ASP A 253 -2.96 3.34 -10.37
N ILE A 254 -2.77 2.04 -10.61
CA ILE A 254 -1.86 1.50 -11.63
C ILE A 254 -2.36 1.77 -13.05
N GLY A 255 -3.66 1.64 -13.31
CA GLY A 255 -4.25 1.87 -14.63
C GLY A 255 -3.97 3.28 -15.17
N PRO A 256 -4.40 4.35 -14.46
CA PRO A 256 -4.07 5.73 -14.77
C PRO A 256 -2.56 6.00 -14.86
N MET A 257 -1.74 5.36 -14.01
CA MET A 257 -0.28 5.53 -14.05
C MET A 257 0.35 4.93 -15.30
N LEU A 258 0.09 3.65 -15.60
CA LEU A 258 0.76 2.92 -16.67
C LEU A 258 0.08 3.12 -18.03
N THR A 259 -1.24 2.98 -18.09
CA THR A 259 -2.01 3.08 -19.34
C THR A 259 -2.34 4.53 -19.69
N GLY A 260 -2.73 5.33 -18.69
CA GLY A 260 -3.12 6.72 -18.89
C GLY A 260 -1.92 7.63 -19.20
N PHE A 261 -1.16 7.97 -18.18
CA PHE A 261 -0.05 8.93 -18.30
C PHE A 261 1.29 8.29 -18.65
N GLY A 262 1.45 6.98 -18.43
CA GLY A 262 2.71 6.25 -18.56
C GLY A 262 3.51 6.57 -19.81
N PRO A 263 2.93 6.48 -21.03
CA PRO A 263 3.65 6.75 -22.28
C PRO A 263 4.27 8.16 -22.35
N THR A 264 3.55 9.18 -21.86
CA THR A 264 4.06 10.56 -21.78
C THR A 264 5.12 10.68 -20.70
N LEU A 265 4.88 10.10 -19.52
CA LEU A 265 5.82 10.18 -18.38
C LEU A 265 7.19 9.60 -18.73
N ILE A 266 7.26 8.42 -19.36
CA ILE A 266 8.55 7.79 -19.71
C ILE A 266 9.25 8.40 -20.92
N ARG A 267 8.54 9.18 -21.73
CA ARG A 267 9.09 9.87 -22.90
C ARG A 267 9.74 11.20 -22.50
N ASP A 268 9.06 11.96 -21.64
CA ASP A 268 9.38 13.37 -21.44
C ASP A 268 10.15 13.66 -20.14
N TYR A 269 10.20 12.70 -19.20
CA TYR A 269 10.81 12.90 -17.89
C TYR A 269 11.93 11.90 -17.58
N ASP A 270 12.88 12.34 -16.76
CA ASP A 270 14.01 11.54 -16.31
C ASP A 270 13.63 10.73 -15.05
N VAL A 271 12.82 11.34 -14.19
CA VAL A 271 12.32 10.75 -12.94
C VAL A 271 10.81 10.97 -12.81
N ILE A 272 10.11 9.94 -12.37
CA ILE A 272 8.65 9.88 -12.28
C ILE A 272 8.28 9.47 -10.86
N GLY A 273 7.59 10.35 -10.16
CA GLY A 273 6.93 10.05 -8.88
C GLY A 273 5.53 9.51 -9.12
N HIS A 274 5.09 8.63 -8.23
CA HIS A 274 3.69 8.22 -8.14
C HIS A 274 3.22 8.19 -6.70
N VAL A 275 2.09 8.83 -6.44
CA VAL A 275 1.36 8.77 -5.17
C VAL A 275 -0.13 8.69 -5.45
N HIS A 276 -0.89 8.22 -4.48
CA HIS A 276 -2.34 8.16 -4.59
C HIS A 276 -3.04 8.47 -3.27
N THR A 277 -4.31 8.84 -3.38
CA THR A 277 -5.20 9.02 -2.24
C THR A 277 -5.80 7.69 -1.79
N LYS A 278 -6.10 7.55 -0.49
CA LYS A 278 -6.70 6.32 0.05
C LYS A 278 -7.58 6.62 1.25
N LYS A 279 -8.79 6.07 1.27
CA LYS A 279 -9.74 6.24 2.37
C LYS A 279 -10.22 4.88 2.88
N SER A 280 -10.44 4.78 4.19
CA SER A 280 -11.18 3.67 4.80
C SER A 280 -12.67 3.83 4.47
N LEU A 281 -13.29 2.82 3.85
CA LEU A 281 -14.73 2.79 3.61
C LEU A 281 -15.52 2.14 4.76
N PHE A 282 -14.83 1.52 5.72
CA PHE A 282 -15.43 0.79 6.85
C PHE A 282 -14.83 1.28 8.17
N SER A 283 -15.66 1.98 8.96
CA SER A 283 -15.34 2.82 10.13
C SER A 283 -14.61 2.18 11.32
N ASN A 284 -14.18 0.92 11.24
CA ASN A 284 -13.49 0.24 12.34
C ASN A 284 -11.95 0.17 12.16
N ASN A 285 -11.41 0.60 11.01
CA ASN A 285 -9.97 0.57 10.70
C ASN A 285 -9.38 1.94 10.31
N ASP A 286 -10.06 3.03 10.66
CA ASP A 286 -9.71 4.38 10.18
C ASP A 286 -8.32 4.82 10.64
N LEU A 287 -7.90 4.47 11.86
CA LEU A 287 -6.55 4.76 12.36
C LEU A 287 -5.46 4.02 11.59
N TRP A 288 -5.69 2.77 11.19
CA TRP A 288 -4.70 2.01 10.43
C TRP A 288 -4.51 2.60 9.02
N VAL A 289 -5.61 2.95 8.35
CA VAL A 289 -5.53 3.60 7.03
C VAL A 289 -4.89 4.99 7.15
N ALA A 290 -5.24 5.75 8.18
CA ALA A 290 -4.63 7.06 8.43
C ALA A 290 -3.11 6.95 8.65
N ASN A 291 -2.66 6.01 9.49
CA ASN A 291 -1.22 5.77 9.71
C ASN A 291 -0.52 5.31 8.43
N TRP A 292 -1.18 4.50 7.60
CA TRP A 292 -0.65 4.07 6.32
C TRP A 292 -0.48 5.23 5.33
N VAL A 293 -1.49 6.11 5.24
CA VAL A 293 -1.46 7.30 4.36
C VAL A 293 -0.38 8.25 4.85
N GLU A 294 -0.32 8.50 6.16
CA GLU A 294 0.72 9.32 6.78
C GLU A 294 2.11 8.73 6.53
N PHE A 295 2.29 7.42 6.74
CA PHE A 295 3.55 6.74 6.48
C PHE A 295 4.03 6.87 5.04
N THR A 296 3.15 6.61 4.07
CA THR A 296 3.50 6.64 2.66
C THR A 296 3.74 8.07 2.17
N LEU A 297 2.81 9.00 2.41
CA LEU A 297 2.93 10.38 1.93
C LEU A 297 4.05 11.16 2.63
N SER A 298 4.27 10.96 3.93
CA SER A 298 5.37 11.63 4.65
C SER A 298 6.73 11.20 4.15
N ASN A 299 6.91 9.92 3.84
CA ASN A 299 8.18 9.42 3.31
C ASN A 299 8.39 9.77 1.82
N MET A 300 7.33 9.95 1.02
CA MET A 300 7.44 10.26 -0.42
C MET A 300 7.42 11.74 -0.77
N LEU A 301 6.56 12.51 -0.10
CA LEU A 301 6.37 13.94 -0.38
C LEU A 301 6.95 14.80 0.73
N GLY A 302 6.80 14.36 1.97
CA GLY A 302 7.21 15.11 3.16
C GLY A 302 6.07 15.35 4.13
N SER A 303 6.45 15.87 5.30
CA SER A 303 5.56 16.36 6.35
C SER A 303 6.34 17.27 7.28
N ASP A 304 5.67 17.85 8.27
CA ASP A 304 6.33 18.67 9.30
C ASP A 304 7.41 17.84 10.04
N LEU A 305 7.19 16.53 10.23
CA LEU A 305 8.15 15.61 10.86
C LEU A 305 9.21 15.07 9.87
N ALA A 306 8.81 14.76 8.65
CA ALA A 306 9.72 14.17 7.65
C ALA A 306 10.61 15.19 6.94
N GLY A 307 10.20 16.46 6.93
CA GLY A 307 10.82 17.50 6.11
C GLY A 307 10.51 17.30 4.61
N PRO A 308 11.29 17.93 3.72
CA PRO A 308 11.05 17.91 2.27
C PRO A 308 11.61 16.65 1.61
N MET A 309 10.81 15.58 1.60
CA MET A 309 11.26 14.27 1.11
C MET A 309 11.42 14.18 -0.41
N ILE A 310 10.74 15.02 -1.20
CA ILE A 310 10.96 15.08 -2.66
C ILE A 310 12.37 15.58 -2.93
N ASP A 311 12.80 16.64 -2.23
CA ASP A 311 14.13 17.18 -2.41
C ASP A 311 15.20 16.14 -2.08
N ARG A 312 15.01 15.37 -1.00
CA ARG A 312 15.93 14.31 -0.57
C ARG A 312 15.95 13.14 -1.55
N ALA A 313 14.78 12.68 -2.01
CA ALA A 313 14.68 11.61 -2.99
C ALA A 313 15.36 11.99 -4.31
N LEU A 314 15.06 13.18 -4.85
CA LEU A 314 15.68 13.63 -6.11
C LEU A 314 17.18 13.88 -5.96
N THR A 315 17.65 14.43 -4.84
CA THR A 315 19.08 14.58 -4.56
C THR A 315 19.80 13.21 -4.56
N ALA A 316 19.21 12.20 -3.94
CA ALA A 316 19.77 10.85 -3.94
C ALA A 316 19.80 10.22 -5.33
N MET A 317 18.79 10.48 -6.16
CA MET A 317 18.72 9.97 -7.54
C MET A 317 19.65 10.71 -8.51
N VAL A 318 19.98 11.97 -8.23
CA VAL A 318 21.07 12.71 -8.91
C VAL A 318 22.43 12.14 -8.53
N ALA A 319 22.64 11.84 -7.25
CA ALA A 319 23.93 11.38 -6.73
C ALA A 319 24.34 9.98 -7.23
N ASP A 320 23.39 9.11 -7.58
CA ASP A 320 23.68 7.81 -8.20
C ASP A 320 22.66 7.51 -9.31
N GLU A 321 23.10 7.65 -10.56
CA GLU A 321 22.28 7.38 -11.76
C GLU A 321 21.79 5.93 -11.84
N ARG A 322 22.38 4.99 -11.08
CA ARG A 322 21.90 3.60 -11.03
C ARG A 322 20.71 3.43 -10.09
N VAL A 323 20.31 4.44 -9.32
CA VAL A 323 19.09 4.37 -8.51
C VAL A 323 17.89 4.43 -9.46
N GLY A 324 17.22 3.29 -9.60
CA GLY A 324 16.03 3.15 -10.42
C GLY A 324 14.74 3.34 -9.63
N MET A 325 14.73 3.05 -8.33
CA MET A 325 13.54 3.16 -7.47
C MET A 325 13.89 3.75 -6.10
N VAL A 326 12.99 4.56 -5.58
CA VAL A 326 12.99 5.08 -4.20
C VAL A 326 11.57 4.96 -3.63
N TYR A 327 11.42 4.33 -2.47
CA TYR A 327 10.11 4.13 -1.82
C TYR A 327 10.20 3.94 -0.30
N PRO A 328 9.09 4.02 0.46
CA PRO A 328 9.10 3.85 1.92
C PRO A 328 9.64 2.49 2.36
N GLU A 329 10.54 2.48 3.33
CA GLU A 329 11.06 1.26 3.93
C GLU A 329 10.00 0.64 4.85
N ASP A 330 9.42 -0.48 4.42
CA ASP A 330 8.40 -1.18 5.16
C ASP A 330 9.01 -2.23 6.11
N PRO A 331 8.72 -2.19 7.42
CA PRO A 331 9.27 -3.19 8.34
C PRO A 331 8.68 -4.58 8.13
N HIS A 332 7.54 -4.74 7.46
CA HIS A 332 7.00 -6.05 7.14
C HIS A 332 7.78 -6.68 5.98
N ILE A 333 7.81 -8.02 5.92
CA ILE A 333 8.42 -8.78 4.82
C ILE A 333 7.34 -9.59 4.09
N PRO A 334 6.45 -8.94 3.33
CA PRO A 334 5.47 -9.64 2.51
C PRO A 334 6.15 -10.37 1.34
N GLY A 335 5.81 -11.64 1.15
CA GLY A 335 6.22 -12.41 -0.02
C GLY A 335 5.24 -12.29 -1.20
N TRP A 336 5.42 -13.17 -2.19
CA TRP A 336 4.53 -13.24 -3.37
C TRP A 336 3.08 -13.60 -3.01
N GLY A 337 2.85 -14.49 -2.04
CA GLY A 337 1.50 -14.86 -1.63
C GLY A 337 0.72 -15.51 -2.78
N GLN A 338 -0.55 -15.14 -2.98
CA GLN A 338 -1.34 -15.64 -4.11
C GLN A 338 -0.94 -15.01 -5.45
N ASN A 339 -0.03 -14.03 -5.46
CA ASN A 339 0.35 -13.30 -6.66
C ASN A 339 1.46 -13.97 -7.46
N SER A 340 2.07 -15.06 -6.97
CA SER A 340 3.24 -15.69 -7.62
C SER A 340 2.99 -16.01 -9.08
N ASP A 341 1.89 -16.69 -9.38
CA ASP A 341 1.64 -17.23 -10.71
C ASP A 341 1.39 -16.09 -11.72
N VAL A 342 0.67 -15.05 -11.30
CA VAL A 342 0.43 -13.86 -12.11
C VAL A 342 1.71 -13.03 -12.26
N ALA A 343 2.53 -12.93 -11.21
CA ALA A 343 3.79 -12.22 -11.25
C ALA A 343 4.78 -12.89 -12.24
N GLU A 344 4.89 -14.22 -12.23
CA GLU A 344 5.72 -14.97 -13.18
C GLU A 344 5.26 -14.81 -14.64
N GLN A 345 3.95 -14.77 -14.88
CA GLN A 345 3.40 -14.52 -16.22
C GLN A 345 3.78 -13.12 -16.73
N ILE A 346 3.66 -12.09 -15.89
CA ILE A 346 4.05 -10.72 -16.25
C ILE A 346 5.57 -10.62 -16.40
N ALA A 347 6.34 -11.25 -15.50
CA ALA A 347 7.80 -11.30 -15.56
C ALA A 347 8.30 -11.89 -16.90
N ALA A 348 7.67 -12.97 -17.36
CA ALA A 348 7.96 -13.56 -18.67
C ALA A 348 7.69 -12.59 -19.83
N GLN A 349 6.60 -11.82 -19.78
CA GLN A 349 6.29 -10.79 -20.78
C GLN A 349 7.31 -9.64 -20.77
N LEU A 350 7.80 -9.27 -19.58
CA LEU A 350 8.86 -8.29 -19.39
C LEU A 350 10.25 -8.81 -19.82
N GLY A 351 10.36 -10.08 -20.20
CA GLY A 351 11.63 -10.71 -20.55
C GLY A 351 12.59 -10.83 -19.37
N VAL A 352 12.09 -10.76 -18.13
CA VAL A 352 12.91 -11.03 -16.94
C VAL A 352 12.81 -12.50 -16.59
N GLY A 353 13.95 -13.10 -16.23
CA GLY A 353 14.00 -14.49 -15.79
C GLY A 353 13.33 -14.70 -14.42
N GLU A 354 13.60 -15.85 -13.81
CA GLU A 354 13.00 -16.27 -12.53
C GLU A 354 12.98 -15.15 -11.47
N LEU A 355 11.81 -14.94 -10.85
CA LEU A 355 11.65 -13.92 -9.83
C LEU A 355 12.36 -14.33 -8.52
N PRO A 356 12.92 -13.37 -7.77
CA PRO A 356 13.56 -13.67 -6.50
C PRO A 356 12.51 -14.10 -5.47
N SER A 357 12.87 -15.01 -4.56
CA SER A 357 11.97 -15.47 -3.49
C SER A 357 11.80 -14.43 -2.37
N ALA A 358 12.83 -13.62 -2.08
CA ALA A 358 12.75 -12.46 -1.20
C ALA A 358 13.02 -11.17 -1.98
N PHE A 359 12.31 -10.10 -1.63
CA PHE A 359 12.43 -8.80 -2.30
C PHE A 359 11.79 -7.71 -1.45
N ASN A 360 12.21 -6.47 -1.70
CA ASN A 360 11.48 -5.27 -1.28
C ASN A 360 10.63 -4.75 -2.43
N PHE A 361 9.55 -4.04 -2.12
CA PHE A 361 8.72 -3.35 -3.11
C PHE A 361 8.01 -2.13 -2.50
N PRO A 362 7.54 -1.17 -3.32
CA PRO A 362 6.82 0.01 -2.84
C PRO A 362 5.42 -0.36 -2.36
N VAL A 363 5.28 -0.69 -1.07
CA VAL A 363 3.97 -1.01 -0.50
C VAL A 363 3.03 0.18 -0.64
N GLY A 364 1.92 -0.01 -1.34
CA GLY A 364 0.99 1.04 -1.74
C GLY A 364 1.25 1.67 -3.09
N THR A 365 2.12 1.09 -3.91
CA THR A 365 2.47 1.64 -5.23
C THR A 365 2.94 3.10 -5.17
N MET A 366 3.51 3.56 -4.04
CA MET A 366 4.03 4.93 -3.93
C MET A 366 5.54 4.93 -3.98
N PHE A 367 6.10 5.64 -4.96
CA PHE A 367 7.53 5.63 -5.24
C PHE A 367 7.97 6.83 -6.07
N TRP A 368 9.28 7.03 -6.13
CA TRP A 368 9.99 7.72 -7.21
C TRP A 368 10.75 6.69 -8.03
N ALA A 369 10.64 6.77 -9.35
CA ALA A 369 11.27 5.85 -10.29
C ALA A 369 12.04 6.62 -11.36
N ARG A 370 13.19 6.10 -11.77
CA ARG A 370 13.82 6.55 -13.01
C ARG A 370 12.97 6.07 -14.18
N SER A 371 12.81 6.90 -15.20
CA SER A 371 11.97 6.54 -16.36
C SER A 371 12.41 5.21 -16.99
N GLY A 372 13.72 4.95 -17.07
CA GLY A 372 14.27 3.67 -17.55
C GLY A 372 13.91 2.44 -16.69
N ALA A 373 13.66 2.61 -15.38
CA ALA A 373 13.23 1.51 -14.51
C ALA A 373 11.73 1.24 -14.62
N LEU A 374 10.93 2.27 -14.91
CA LEU A 374 9.47 2.16 -15.09
C LEU A 374 9.08 1.76 -16.52
N ARG A 375 9.93 2.10 -17.51
CA ARG A 375 9.70 1.89 -18.95
C ARG A 375 9.19 0.49 -19.30
N PRO A 376 9.78 -0.63 -18.83
CA PRO A 376 9.30 -1.96 -19.19
C PRO A 376 7.82 -2.19 -18.84
N PHE A 377 7.35 -1.64 -17.72
CA PHE A 377 5.96 -1.77 -17.28
C PHE A 377 4.98 -0.97 -18.13
N VAL A 378 5.39 0.20 -18.60
CA VAL A 378 4.59 1.02 -19.51
C VAL A 378 4.56 0.38 -20.91
N GLU A 379 5.69 -0.16 -21.35
CA GLU A 379 5.84 -0.80 -22.66
C GLU A 379 5.21 -2.20 -22.76
N LEU A 380 4.72 -2.77 -21.64
CA LEU A 380 3.73 -3.87 -21.70
C LEU A 380 2.51 -3.49 -22.54
N GLY A 381 2.22 -2.19 -22.69
CA GLY A 381 1.15 -1.72 -23.54
C GLY A 381 -0.22 -2.14 -23.05
N LEU A 382 -0.38 -2.27 -21.72
CA LEU A 382 -1.64 -2.66 -21.10
C LEU A 382 -2.75 -1.69 -21.54
N SER A 383 -3.86 -2.26 -21.95
CA SER A 383 -5.10 -1.56 -22.25
C SER A 383 -6.04 -1.60 -21.04
N TRP A 384 -7.06 -0.75 -21.04
CA TRP A 384 -8.06 -0.75 -19.98
C TRP A 384 -8.78 -2.11 -19.81
N SER A 385 -8.90 -2.89 -20.87
CA SER A 385 -9.52 -4.23 -20.84
C SER A 385 -8.64 -5.33 -20.24
N ASP A 386 -7.34 -5.09 -20.07
CA ASP A 386 -6.42 -6.08 -19.49
C ASP A 386 -6.49 -6.11 -17.96
N TYR A 387 -6.97 -5.03 -17.34
CA TYR A 387 -7.14 -4.96 -15.90
C TYR A 387 -8.40 -5.70 -15.44
N PRO A 388 -8.37 -6.32 -14.25
CA PRO A 388 -9.54 -7.01 -13.71
C PRO A 388 -10.67 -6.01 -13.40
N SER A 389 -11.90 -6.42 -13.69
CA SER A 389 -13.11 -5.70 -13.29
C SER A 389 -13.28 -5.70 -11.76
N GLU A 390 -13.85 -4.62 -11.23
CA GLU A 390 -14.23 -4.55 -9.81
C GLU A 390 -15.49 -5.40 -9.53
N PRO A 391 -15.63 -5.99 -8.33
CA PRO A 391 -14.72 -5.90 -7.18
C PRO A 391 -13.49 -6.82 -7.31
N ILE A 392 -12.30 -6.24 -7.09
CA ILE A 392 -11.02 -6.96 -7.13
C ILE A 392 -10.71 -7.56 -5.74
N ALA A 393 -10.29 -8.82 -5.72
CA ALA A 393 -9.88 -9.51 -4.49
C ALA A 393 -8.72 -8.81 -3.76
N THR A 394 -8.58 -9.04 -2.45
CA THR A 394 -7.54 -8.41 -1.62
C THR A 394 -6.12 -8.94 -1.85
N ASP A 395 -5.97 -10.06 -2.55
CA ASP A 395 -4.69 -10.66 -2.94
C ASP A 395 -4.89 -11.53 -4.21
N GLY A 396 -3.81 -11.93 -4.85
CA GLY A 396 -3.84 -12.85 -6.01
C GLY A 396 -4.32 -12.21 -7.30
N THR A 397 -4.15 -10.90 -7.45
CA THR A 397 -4.65 -10.15 -8.60
C THR A 397 -3.49 -9.51 -9.35
N MET A 398 -3.71 -9.22 -10.64
CA MET A 398 -2.72 -8.55 -11.48
C MET A 398 -2.17 -7.26 -10.86
N LEU A 399 -3.02 -6.47 -10.19
CA LEU A 399 -2.60 -5.22 -9.56
C LEU A 399 -1.63 -5.44 -8.39
N HIS A 400 -1.89 -6.42 -7.54
CA HIS A 400 -0.98 -6.78 -6.43
C HIS A 400 0.29 -7.48 -6.91
N ALA A 401 0.24 -8.19 -8.05
CA ALA A 401 1.43 -8.72 -8.72
C ALA A 401 2.30 -7.58 -9.26
N LEU A 402 1.72 -6.62 -9.98
CA LEU A 402 2.43 -5.43 -10.48
C LEU A 402 3.06 -4.60 -9.37
N GLU A 403 2.34 -4.37 -8.27
CA GLU A 403 2.87 -3.67 -7.07
C GLU A 403 4.19 -4.28 -6.58
N ARG A 404 4.25 -5.62 -6.48
CA ARG A 404 5.44 -6.37 -6.07
C ARG A 404 6.54 -6.33 -7.12
N LEU A 405 6.16 -6.45 -8.39
CA LEU A 405 7.08 -6.40 -9.51
C LEU A 405 7.80 -5.06 -9.62
N PHE A 406 7.18 -3.93 -9.24
CA PHE A 406 7.86 -2.63 -9.17
C PHE A 406 9.10 -2.64 -8.26
N GLY A 407 9.21 -3.57 -7.31
CA GLY A 407 10.43 -3.78 -6.53
C GLY A 407 11.36 -4.85 -7.11
N ALA A 408 10.80 -5.98 -7.54
CA ALA A 408 11.59 -7.12 -7.99
C ALA A 408 12.24 -6.90 -9.36
N VAL A 409 11.50 -6.39 -10.35
CA VAL A 409 11.97 -6.28 -11.74
C VAL A 409 13.10 -5.27 -11.89
N PRO A 410 13.04 -4.03 -11.33
CA PRO A 410 14.14 -3.09 -11.49
C PRO A 410 15.48 -3.66 -11.00
N THR A 411 15.46 -4.38 -9.87
CA THR A 411 16.65 -5.05 -9.33
C THR A 411 17.20 -6.11 -10.30
N ARG A 412 16.33 -6.89 -10.96
CA ARG A 412 16.72 -7.89 -11.97
C ARG A 412 17.29 -7.25 -13.24
N LEU A 413 16.88 -6.02 -13.54
CA LEU A 413 17.40 -5.22 -14.66
C LEU A 413 18.66 -4.43 -14.29
N GLY A 414 19.23 -4.63 -13.10
CA GLY A 414 20.48 -4.00 -12.66
C GLY A 414 20.31 -2.61 -12.03
N TRP A 415 19.07 -2.13 -11.83
CA TRP A 415 18.82 -0.92 -11.07
C TRP A 415 19.06 -1.15 -9.59
N LYS A 416 19.56 -0.11 -8.92
CA LYS A 416 19.59 -0.04 -7.46
C LYS A 416 18.28 0.53 -6.92
N THR A 417 17.98 0.13 -5.70
CA THR A 417 16.89 0.69 -4.91
C THR A 417 17.47 1.42 -3.71
N GLN A 418 16.96 2.61 -3.43
CA GLN A 418 17.08 3.23 -2.11
C GLN A 418 15.72 3.25 -1.43
N VAL A 419 15.70 3.35 -0.11
CA VAL A 419 14.46 3.37 0.65
C VAL A 419 14.42 4.60 1.53
N THR A 420 13.23 5.11 1.81
CA THR A 420 13.05 6.28 2.68
C THR A 420 12.57 5.84 4.06
N TYR A 421 13.12 6.45 5.11
CA TYR A 421 12.68 6.20 6.47
C TYR A 421 12.68 7.48 7.29
N THR A 422 11.55 7.79 7.90
CA THR A 422 11.39 8.91 8.82
C THR A 422 11.15 8.37 10.24
N PRO A 423 12.08 8.57 11.19
CA PRO A 423 11.86 8.24 12.59
C PRO A 423 10.56 8.87 13.12
N GLY A 424 9.79 8.13 13.91
CA GLY A 424 8.48 8.58 14.40
C GLY A 424 7.30 8.40 13.42
N VAL A 425 7.56 8.09 12.15
CA VAL A 425 6.51 7.84 11.14
C VAL A 425 6.46 6.34 10.82
N HIS A 426 5.42 5.66 11.28
CA HIS A 426 5.26 4.21 11.13
C HIS A 426 3.80 3.81 10.85
N ARG A 427 3.61 2.58 10.36
CA ARG A 427 2.29 2.01 10.03
C ARG A 427 1.98 0.72 10.80
#